data_AF-A0A2E5JK03-F1
#
_entry.id   AF-A0A2E5JK03-F1
#
_cell.length_a   1.000
_cell.length_b   1.000
_cell.length_c   1.000
_cell.angle_alpha   90.00
_cell.angle_beta   90.00
_cell.angle_gamma   90.00
#
_symmetry.space_group_name_H-M   'P 1'
#
loop_
_entity.id
_entity.type
_entity.pdbx_description
1 polymer ?
#
loop_
_entity_poly.entity_id
_entity_poly.type
_entity_poly.pdbx_seq_one_letter_code
_entity_poly.pdbx_strand_id
1 'polypeptide(L)'
;MQQYNVVILTTYELSLSLIFCMLTIYLATVFMNKFVLSAPVEWFIKERHKSGCLVSGALILSVLFLVQGSIEHSTSALQSLLMSNNQFSLKILGIALIYFSVFYIITFLASFVLMFIISKIYRKMMAPIDFDYEIEKKDNFGLSMFLTIIIISIMIFIQAPLNHFLGSLVFHNYLDKF
;
A
#
# COMPACT_ATOMS: atom_id res chain seq x y z
N MET A 1 -4.35 34.80 -0.80
CA MET A 1 -3.54 33.93 0.08
C MET A 1 -4.03 32.48 0.10
N GLN A 2 -5.34 32.20 0.17
CA GLN A 2 -5.86 30.81 0.18
C GLN A 2 -5.46 29.96 -1.05
N GLN A 3 -5.56 30.48 -2.28
CA GLN A 3 -5.21 29.70 -3.48
C GLN A 3 -3.73 29.30 -3.54
N TYR A 4 -2.82 30.16 -3.10
CA TYR A 4 -1.38 29.87 -3.08
C TYR A 4 -1.02 28.76 -2.09
N ASN A 5 -1.66 28.75 -0.91
CA ASN A 5 -1.48 27.70 0.09
C ASN A 5 -2.00 26.34 -0.41
N VAL A 6 -3.10 26.32 -1.18
CA VAL A 6 -3.64 25.10 -1.79
C VAL A 6 -2.69 24.53 -2.86
N VAL A 7 -2.08 25.38 -3.68
CA VAL A 7 -1.11 24.94 -4.70
C VAL A 7 0.15 24.34 -4.04
N ILE A 8 0.66 24.94 -2.97
CA ILE A 8 1.82 24.39 -2.26
C ILE A 8 1.47 23.04 -1.60
N LEU A 9 0.31 22.94 -0.96
CA LEU A 9 -0.15 21.71 -0.31
C LEU A 9 -0.27 20.55 -1.32
N THR A 10 -0.93 20.79 -2.45
CA THR A 10 -1.13 19.77 -3.50
C THR A 10 0.18 19.37 -4.16
N THR A 11 1.10 20.31 -4.35
CA THR A 11 2.45 20.01 -4.87
C THR A 11 3.24 19.14 -3.88
N TYR A 12 3.14 19.43 -2.58
CA TYR A 12 3.77 18.63 -1.53
C TYR A 12 3.19 17.21 -1.46
N GLU A 13 1.87 17.09 -1.50
CA GLU A 13 1.17 15.80 -1.51
C GLU A 13 1.54 14.95 -2.72
N LEU A 14 1.59 15.56 -3.92
CA LEU A 14 1.98 14.87 -5.15
C LEU A 14 3.42 14.38 -5.09
N SER A 15 4.32 15.20 -4.56
CA SER A 15 5.74 14.86 -4.40
C SER A 15 5.93 13.69 -3.43
N LEU A 16 5.25 13.72 -2.27
CA LEU A 16 5.26 12.62 -1.31
C LEU A 16 4.69 11.35 -1.91
N SER A 17 3.53 11.45 -2.58
CA SER A 17 2.86 10.30 -3.21
C SER A 17 3.77 9.62 -4.23
N LEU A 18 4.49 10.39 -5.04
CA LEU A 18 5.40 9.84 -6.04
C LEU A 18 6.60 9.11 -5.39
N ILE A 19 7.26 9.75 -4.42
CA ILE A 19 8.42 9.17 -3.73
C ILE A 19 8.02 7.90 -2.97
N PHE A 20 6.93 7.95 -2.21
CA PHE A 20 6.50 6.82 -1.40
C PHE A 20 5.84 5.72 -2.21
N CYS A 21 5.22 6.02 -3.36
CA CYS A 21 4.78 5.01 -4.31
C CYS A 21 5.96 4.18 -4.83
N MET A 22 7.03 4.83 -5.29
CA MET A 22 8.24 4.12 -5.74
C MET A 22 8.87 3.30 -4.61
N LEU A 23 8.94 3.87 -3.41
CA LEU A 23 9.43 3.17 -2.22
C LEU A 23 8.57 1.95 -1.88
N THR A 24 7.24 2.10 -1.95
CA THR A 24 6.28 1.02 -1.67
C THR A 24 6.43 -0.11 -2.68
N ILE A 25 6.56 0.19 -3.97
CA ILE A 25 6.78 -0.82 -5.02
C ILE A 25 8.05 -1.61 -4.74
N TYR A 26 9.16 -0.92 -4.44
CA TYR A 26 10.43 -1.57 -4.15
C TYR A 26 10.31 -2.49 -2.93
N LEU A 27 9.81 -1.97 -1.81
CA LEU A 27 9.71 -2.75 -0.58
C LEU A 27 8.69 -3.89 -0.71
N ALA A 28 7.58 -3.69 -1.44
CA ALA A 28 6.60 -4.72 -1.74
C ALA A 28 7.24 -5.85 -2.56
N THR A 29 8.04 -5.53 -3.56
CA THR A 29 8.75 -6.54 -4.36
C THR A 29 9.69 -7.38 -3.49
N VAL A 30 10.52 -6.72 -2.67
CA VAL A 30 11.44 -7.39 -1.74
C VAL A 30 10.69 -8.30 -0.77
N PHE A 31 9.56 -7.84 -0.23
CA PHE A 31 8.74 -8.61 0.69
C PHE A 31 8.09 -9.82 0.00
N MET A 32 7.48 -9.61 -1.17
CA MET A 32 6.81 -10.68 -1.92
C MET A 32 7.79 -11.77 -2.32
N ASN A 33 8.98 -11.41 -2.80
CA ASN A 33 10.07 -12.33 -3.13
C ASN A 33 10.50 -13.20 -1.94
N LYS A 34 10.42 -12.67 -0.72
CA LYS A 34 10.92 -13.34 0.48
C LYS A 34 9.88 -14.19 1.19
N PHE A 35 8.61 -13.77 1.18
CA PHE A 35 7.59 -14.35 2.06
C PHE A 35 6.37 -14.94 1.35
N VAL A 36 6.05 -14.52 0.13
CA VAL A 36 4.76 -14.82 -0.51
C VAL A 36 4.90 -15.64 -1.79
N LEU A 37 5.86 -15.27 -2.64
CA LEU A 37 6.13 -15.93 -3.90
C LEU A 37 7.18 -17.04 -3.69
N SER A 38 7.06 -18.11 -4.49
CA SER A 38 7.98 -19.25 -4.44
C SER A 38 9.22 -19.02 -5.31
N ALA A 39 9.13 -18.17 -6.33
CA ALA A 39 10.23 -17.63 -7.10
C ALA A 39 10.21 -16.09 -7.11
N PRO A 40 11.38 -15.43 -7.27
CA PRO A 40 11.45 -13.98 -7.28
C PRO A 40 10.82 -13.36 -8.53
N VAL A 41 10.23 -12.17 -8.40
CA VAL A 41 9.60 -11.41 -9.50
C VAL A 41 10.56 -11.25 -10.68
N GLU A 42 11.83 -11.00 -10.42
CA GLU A 42 12.86 -10.83 -11.45
C GLU A 42 13.06 -12.10 -12.29
N TRP A 43 12.86 -13.28 -11.70
CA TRP A 43 12.93 -14.55 -12.43
C TRP A 43 11.74 -14.69 -13.37
N PHE A 44 10.51 -14.41 -12.90
CA PHE A 44 9.33 -14.44 -13.77
C PHE A 44 9.44 -13.49 -14.96
N ILE A 45 10.00 -12.29 -14.76
CA ILE A 45 10.23 -11.32 -15.83
C ILE A 45 11.26 -11.83 -16.84
N LYS A 46 12.40 -12.36 -16.36
CA LYS A 46 13.48 -12.87 -17.22
C LYS A 46 13.03 -14.05 -18.08
N GLU A 47 12.28 -14.98 -17.48
CA GLU A 47 11.76 -16.17 -18.16
C GLU A 47 10.49 -15.89 -18.97
N ARG A 48 10.01 -14.64 -19.02
CA ARG A 48 8.77 -14.24 -19.70
C ARG A 48 7.53 -15.02 -19.24
N HIS A 49 7.51 -15.39 -17.96
CA HIS A 49 6.46 -16.19 -17.33
C HIS A 49 5.22 -15.33 -17.08
N LYS A 50 4.18 -15.49 -17.91
CA LYS A 50 3.03 -14.58 -17.94
C LYS A 50 2.23 -14.65 -16.64
N SER A 51 2.04 -15.87 -16.13
CA SER A 51 1.24 -16.18 -14.96
C SER A 51 1.85 -15.61 -13.69
N GLY A 52 3.15 -15.83 -13.50
CA GLY A 52 3.92 -15.30 -12.37
C GLY A 52 4.00 -13.77 -12.39
N CYS A 53 4.22 -13.16 -13.57
CA CYS A 53 4.20 -11.70 -13.72
C CYS A 53 2.84 -11.09 -13.38
N LEU A 54 1.74 -11.73 -13.80
CA LEU A 54 0.39 -11.23 -13.52
C LEU A 54 0.08 -11.27 -12.02
N VAL A 55 0.40 -12.38 -11.35
CA VAL A 55 0.14 -12.54 -9.92
C VAL A 55 1.02 -11.62 -9.08
N SER A 56 2.32 -11.55 -9.39
CA SER A 56 3.22 -10.64 -8.68
C SER A 56 2.80 -9.17 -8.84
N GLY A 57 2.42 -8.75 -10.06
CA GLY A 57 1.88 -7.41 -10.31
C GLY A 57 0.61 -7.13 -9.50
N ALA A 58 -0.32 -8.09 -9.44
CA ALA A 58 -1.53 -7.97 -8.65
C ALA A 58 -1.26 -7.83 -7.15
N LEU A 59 -0.29 -8.59 -6.62
CA LEU A 59 0.11 -8.50 -5.21
C LEU A 59 0.75 -7.14 -4.88
N ILE A 60 1.61 -6.62 -5.75
CA ILE A 60 2.24 -5.30 -5.58
C ILE A 60 1.16 -4.21 -5.63
N LEU A 61 0.24 -4.28 -6.60
CA LEU A 61 -0.86 -3.34 -6.74
C LEU A 61 -1.79 -3.37 -5.51
N SER A 62 -2.02 -4.55 -4.95
CA SER A 62 -2.79 -4.74 -3.72
C SER A 62 -2.18 -4.00 -2.53
N VAL A 63 -0.85 -4.10 -2.35
CA VAL A 63 -0.15 -3.37 -1.28
C VAL A 63 -0.24 -1.85 -1.49
N LEU A 64 -0.04 -1.38 -2.73
CA LEU A 64 -0.19 0.05 -3.05
C LEU A 64 -1.58 0.57 -2.70
N PHE A 65 -2.62 -0.21 -3.02
CA PHE A 65 -4.01 0.15 -2.79
C PHE A 65 -4.33 0.28 -1.29
N LEU A 66 -3.77 -0.61 -0.45
CA LEU A 66 -3.93 -0.52 1.00
C LEU A 66 -3.11 0.62 1.61
N VAL A 67 -1.93 0.89 1.07
CA VAL A 67 -1.04 1.95 1.57
C VAL A 67 -1.56 3.34 1.25
N GLN A 68 -2.34 3.50 0.17
CA GLN A 68 -2.93 4.78 -0.22
C GLN A 68 -3.71 5.47 0.92
N GLY A 69 -4.38 4.71 1.79
CA GLY A 69 -5.10 5.27 2.95
C GLY A 69 -4.20 6.10 3.88
N SER A 70 -2.90 5.80 3.96
CA SER A 70 -1.95 6.58 4.78
C SER A 70 -1.73 8.01 4.25
N ILE A 71 -1.85 8.22 2.93
CA ILE A 71 -1.70 9.53 2.29
C ILE A 71 -2.88 10.42 2.65
N GLU A 72 -4.11 9.87 2.64
CA GLU A 72 -5.32 10.60 3.01
C GLU A 72 -5.29 11.05 4.48
N HIS A 73 -4.87 10.18 5.40
CA HIS A 73 -4.78 10.55 6.81
C HIS A 73 -3.72 11.62 7.07
N SER A 74 -2.58 11.57 6.40
CA SER A 74 -1.56 12.60 6.58
C SER A 74 -1.92 13.94 5.96
N THR A 75 -2.60 13.95 4.82
CA THR A 75 -3.03 15.19 4.17
C THR A 75 -4.10 15.87 5.00
N SER A 76 -5.03 15.10 5.59
CA SER A 76 -6.01 15.63 6.54
C SER A 76 -5.34 16.23 7.80
N ALA A 77 -4.31 15.59 8.36
CA ALA A 77 -3.54 16.13 9.49
C ALA A 77 -2.77 17.41 9.12
N LEU A 78 -2.22 17.51 7.91
CA LEU A 78 -1.56 18.72 7.42
C LEU A 78 -2.57 19.86 7.23
N GLN A 79 -3.77 19.57 6.71
CA GLN A 79 -4.85 20.54 6.57
C GLN A 79 -5.32 21.08 7.93
N SER A 80 -5.49 20.21 8.94
CA SER A 80 -5.89 20.64 10.28
C SER A 80 -4.83 21.54 10.95
N LEU A 81 -3.55 21.23 10.79
CA LEU A 81 -2.44 22.05 11.30
C LEU A 81 -2.35 23.43 10.63
N LEU A 82 -2.61 23.49 9.32
CA LEU A 82 -2.64 24.75 8.59
C LEU A 82 -3.82 25.63 8.99
N MET A 83 -4.97 25.03 9.31
CA MET A 83 -6.14 25.74 9.82
C MET A 83 -5.91 26.29 11.24
N SER A 84 -5.18 25.59 12.11
CA SER A 84 -4.91 26.07 13.47
C SER A 84 -3.86 27.19 13.53
N ASN A 85 -2.83 27.14 12.68
CA ASN A 85 -1.67 28.04 12.77
C ASN A 85 -1.72 29.27 11.85
N ASN A 86 -2.72 29.39 10.95
CA ASN A 86 -2.95 30.53 10.03
C ASN A 86 -1.75 30.99 9.16
N GLN A 87 -0.59 30.33 9.23
CA GLN A 87 0.63 30.64 8.50
C GLN A 87 1.30 29.37 8.00
N PHE A 88 1.72 29.40 6.73
CA PHE A 88 2.47 28.31 6.11
C PHE A 88 3.94 28.40 6.55
N SER A 89 4.43 27.42 7.30
CA SER A 89 5.81 27.38 7.80
C SER A 89 6.49 26.06 7.43
N LEU A 90 7.77 26.13 7.07
CA LEU A 90 8.64 24.96 6.82
C LEU A 90 8.68 23.99 8.01
N LYS A 91 8.48 24.49 9.24
CA LYS A 91 8.37 23.66 10.44
C LYS A 91 7.13 22.77 10.43
N ILE A 92 5.99 23.30 9.96
CA ILE A 92 4.72 22.56 9.88
C ILE A 92 4.83 21.44 8.83
N LEU A 93 5.47 21.71 7.69
CA LEU A 93 5.77 20.69 6.68
C LEU A 93 6.66 19.57 7.22
N GLY A 94 7.66 19.90 8.04
CA GLY A 94 8.52 18.90 8.68
C GLY A 94 7.77 18.00 9.66
N ILE A 95 6.90 18.57 10.49
CA ILE A 95 6.06 17.83 11.44
C ILE A 95 5.08 16.91 10.68
N ALA A 96 4.45 17.42 9.63
CA ALA A 96 3.57 16.63 8.78
C ALA A 96 4.31 15.48 8.09
N LEU A 97 5.56 15.68 7.65
CA LEU A 97 6.37 14.61 7.05
C LEU A 97 6.68 13.49 8.06
N ILE A 98 6.96 13.84 9.32
CA ILE A 98 7.17 12.85 10.37
C ILE A 98 5.88 12.08 10.63
N TYR A 99 4.75 12.78 10.74
CA TYR A 99 3.44 12.16 10.91
C TYR A 99 3.12 11.20 9.75
N PHE A 100 3.27 11.67 8.52
CA PHE A 100 3.15 10.88 7.30
C PHE A 100 4.01 9.62 7.38
N SER A 101 5.29 9.77 7.72
CA SER A 101 6.25 8.65 7.75
C SER A 101 5.86 7.58 8.77
N VAL A 102 5.40 7.98 9.96
CA VAL A 102 4.94 7.05 10.99
C VAL A 102 3.68 6.31 10.54
N PHE A 103 2.68 7.03 10.04
CA PHE A 103 1.44 6.43 9.53
C PHE A 103 1.68 5.52 8.33
N TYR A 104 2.56 5.94 7.42
CA TYR A 104 2.99 5.15 6.30
C TYR A 104 3.62 3.83 6.77
N ILE A 105 4.59 3.86 7.70
CA ILE A 105 5.24 2.63 8.19
C ILE A 105 4.22 1.69 8.82
N ILE A 106 3.31 2.19 9.65
CA ILE A 106 2.28 1.37 10.30
C ILE A 106 1.34 0.75 9.26
N THR A 107 0.83 1.57 8.34
CA THR A 107 -0.08 1.13 7.28
C THR A 107 0.59 0.11 6.36
N PHE A 108 1.85 0.35 6.03
CA PHE A 108 2.67 -0.50 5.20
C PHE A 108 2.88 -1.87 5.84
N LEU A 109 3.26 -1.91 7.13
CA LEU A 109 3.39 -3.16 7.88
C LEU A 109 2.05 -3.89 8.01
N ALA A 110 0.97 -3.18 8.31
CA ALA A 110 -0.37 -3.76 8.41
C ALA A 110 -0.81 -4.38 7.06
N SER A 111 -0.57 -3.67 5.96
CA SER A 111 -0.86 -4.14 4.59
C SER A 111 -0.12 -5.43 4.27
N PHE A 112 1.16 -5.53 4.67
CA PHE A 112 1.92 -6.75 4.49
C PHE A 112 1.45 -7.93 5.31
N VAL A 113 1.17 -7.73 6.59
CA VAL A 113 0.64 -8.78 7.46
C VAL A 113 -0.67 -9.30 6.89
N LEU A 114 -1.55 -8.38 6.45
CA LEU A 114 -2.83 -8.72 5.86
C LEU A 114 -2.67 -9.52 4.55
N MET A 115 -1.80 -9.06 3.64
CA MET A 115 -1.49 -9.78 2.40
C MET A 115 -0.91 -11.17 2.65
N PHE A 116 -0.03 -11.29 3.65
CA PHE A 116 0.55 -12.58 4.03
C PHE A 116 -0.52 -13.54 4.54
N ILE A 117 -1.41 -13.07 5.43
CA ILE A 117 -2.53 -13.86 5.96
C ILE A 117 -3.45 -14.30 4.83
N ILE A 118 -3.83 -13.39 3.93
CA ILE A 118 -4.71 -13.70 2.79
C ILE A 118 -4.09 -14.74 1.88
N SER A 119 -2.81 -14.59 1.53
CA SER A 119 -2.10 -15.58 0.72
C SER A 119 -2.09 -16.96 1.38
N LYS A 120 -1.83 -17.04 2.70
CA LYS A 120 -1.85 -18.30 3.45
C LYS A 120 -3.23 -18.94 3.52
N ILE A 121 -4.27 -18.16 3.83
CA ILE A 121 -5.65 -18.65 3.89
C ILE A 121 -6.07 -19.15 2.51
N TYR A 122 -5.80 -18.37 1.46
CA TYR A 122 -6.22 -18.71 0.11
C TYR A 122 -5.54 -19.97 -0.41
N ARG A 123 -4.21 -20.11 -0.22
CA ARG A 123 -3.47 -21.34 -0.55
C ARG A 123 -4.03 -22.56 0.18
N LYS A 124 -4.46 -22.40 1.43
CA LYS A 124 -5.09 -23.48 2.20
C LYS A 124 -6.49 -23.84 1.68
N MET A 125 -7.28 -22.86 1.26
CA MET A 125 -8.59 -23.11 0.64
C MET A 125 -8.49 -23.81 -0.70
N MET A 126 -7.45 -23.48 -1.48
CA MET A 126 -7.16 -24.09 -2.77
C MET A 126 -6.22 -25.29 -2.69
N ALA A 127 -6.13 -25.96 -1.53
CA ALA A 127 -5.28 -27.15 -1.33
C ALA A 127 -5.32 -28.24 -2.43
N PRO A 128 -6.44 -28.53 -3.14
CA PRO A 128 -6.42 -29.49 -4.25
C PRO A 128 -5.66 -29.00 -5.49
N ILE A 129 -5.35 -27.71 -5.58
CA ILE A 129 -4.57 -27.08 -6.64
C ILE A 129 -3.22 -26.69 -6.05
N ASP A 130 -2.15 -27.37 -6.48
CA ASP A 130 -0.79 -26.95 -6.10
C ASP A 130 -0.45 -25.65 -6.83
N PHE A 131 -0.61 -24.56 -6.10
CA PHE A 131 -0.54 -23.20 -6.62
C PHE A 131 0.83 -22.85 -7.19
N ASP A 132 1.88 -23.26 -6.48
CA ASP A 132 3.25 -22.99 -6.89
C ASP A 132 3.59 -23.83 -8.12
N TYR A 133 3.17 -25.10 -8.14
CA TYR A 133 3.37 -25.95 -9.32
C TYR A 133 2.60 -25.45 -10.56
N GLU A 134 1.32 -25.10 -10.41
CA GLU A 134 0.48 -24.65 -11.54
C GLU A 134 0.97 -23.33 -12.15
N ILE A 135 1.42 -22.39 -11.33
CA ILE A 135 1.91 -21.10 -11.82
C ILE A 135 3.35 -21.21 -12.32
N GLU A 136 4.25 -21.85 -11.57
CA GLU A 136 5.68 -21.86 -11.90
C GLU A 136 6.07 -22.92 -12.92
N LYS A 137 5.37 -24.06 -12.99
CA LYS A 137 5.74 -25.15 -13.90
C LYS A 137 4.84 -25.23 -15.13
N LYS A 138 3.57 -24.85 -15.01
CA LYS A 138 2.62 -24.93 -16.14
C LYS A 138 2.32 -23.60 -16.80
N ASP A 139 2.78 -22.48 -16.25
CA ASP A 139 2.42 -21.12 -16.69
C ASP A 139 0.89 -20.99 -16.93
N ASN A 140 0.09 -21.50 -15.99
CA ASN A 140 -1.37 -21.52 -16.14
C ASN A 140 -1.97 -20.11 -16.01
N PHE A 141 -2.03 -19.40 -17.14
CA PHE A 141 -2.49 -18.02 -17.21
C PHE A 141 -3.94 -17.85 -16.75
N GLY A 142 -4.81 -18.83 -17.04
CA GLY A 142 -6.22 -18.78 -16.63
C GLY A 142 -6.37 -18.80 -15.11
N LEU A 143 -5.61 -19.67 -14.43
CA LEU A 143 -5.57 -19.72 -12.97
C LEU A 143 -5.04 -18.41 -12.38
N SER A 144 -3.97 -17.86 -12.96
CA SER A 144 -3.41 -16.57 -12.51
C SER A 144 -4.38 -15.41 -12.70
N MET A 145 -5.12 -15.36 -13.81
CA MET A 145 -6.11 -14.32 -14.04
C MET A 145 -7.25 -14.39 -13.02
N PHE A 146 -7.77 -15.60 -12.78
CA PHE A 146 -8.78 -15.85 -11.77
C PHE A 146 -8.31 -15.43 -10.38
N LEU A 147 -7.07 -15.78 -10.01
CA LEU A 147 -6.47 -15.40 -8.74
C LEU A 147 -6.35 -13.88 -8.60
N THR A 148 -5.81 -13.21 -9.62
CA THR A 148 -5.62 -11.76 -9.61
C THR A 148 -6.94 -11.05 -9.34
N ILE A 149 -8.03 -11.49 -9.98
CA ILE A 149 -9.37 -10.94 -9.76
C ILE A 149 -9.81 -11.15 -8.31
N ILE A 150 -9.60 -12.34 -7.75
CA ILE A 150 -9.98 -12.62 -6.36
C ILE A 150 -9.18 -11.77 -5.37
N ILE A 151 -7.86 -11.70 -5.54
CA ILE A 151 -6.99 -10.92 -4.66
C ILE A 151 -7.42 -9.45 -4.67
N ILE A 152 -7.60 -8.86 -5.85
CA ILE A 152 -8.07 -7.47 -5.99
C ILE A 152 -9.45 -7.29 -5.35
N SER A 153 -10.36 -8.25 -5.53
CA SER A 153 -11.71 -8.18 -4.93
C SER A 153 -11.65 -8.19 -3.40
N ILE A 154 -10.79 -9.03 -2.81
CA ILE A 154 -10.57 -9.07 -1.37
C ILE A 154 -9.97 -7.74 -0.89
N MET A 155 -9.03 -7.16 -1.64
CA MET A 155 -8.44 -5.87 -1.29
C MET A 155 -9.46 -4.74 -1.26
N ILE A 156 -10.29 -4.65 -2.30
CA ILE A 156 -11.37 -3.64 -2.36
C ILE A 156 -12.30 -3.80 -1.15
N PHE A 157 -12.62 -5.03 -0.76
CA PHE A 157 -13.49 -5.30 0.37
C PHE A 157 -12.85 -4.92 1.72
N ILE A 158 -11.55 -5.13 1.89
CA ILE A 158 -10.84 -4.90 3.16
C ILE A 158 -10.35 -3.45 3.31
N GLN A 159 -10.19 -2.71 2.21
CA GLN A 159 -9.64 -1.36 2.22
C GLN A 159 -10.34 -0.44 3.22
N ALA A 160 -11.67 -0.34 3.17
CA ALA A 160 -12.42 0.55 4.05
C ALA A 160 -12.30 0.16 5.55
N PRO A 161 -12.51 -1.11 5.95
CA PRO A 161 -12.22 -1.56 7.31
C PRO A 161 -10.79 -1.28 7.78
N LEU A 162 -9.79 -1.45 6.91
CA LEU A 162 -8.39 -1.16 7.23
C LEU A 162 -8.18 0.33 7.46
N ASN A 163 -8.71 1.19 6.60
CA ASN A 163 -8.62 2.64 6.77
C ASN A 163 -9.31 3.11 8.06
N HIS A 164 -10.47 2.53 8.42
CA HIS A 164 -11.11 2.83 9.71
C HIS A 164 -10.26 2.40 10.90
N PHE A 165 -9.65 1.21 10.83
CA PHE A 165 -8.74 0.74 11.87
C PHE A 165 -7.53 1.67 12.00
N LEU A 166 -6.90 2.06 10.89
CA LEU A 166 -5.77 2.99 10.90
C LEU A 166 -6.17 4.37 11.41
N GLY A 167 -7.33 4.88 10.99
CA GLY A 167 -7.91 6.12 11.48
C GLY A 167 -8.16 6.12 12.99
N SER A 168 -8.49 4.97 13.59
CA SER A 168 -8.63 4.84 15.04
C SER A 168 -7.30 4.97 15.81
N LEU A 169 -6.16 4.75 15.14
CA LEU A 169 -4.82 4.93 15.70
C LEU A 169 -4.34 6.39 15.61
N VAL A 170 -5.00 7.20 14.78
CA VAL A 170 -4.79 8.66 14.65
C VAL A 170 -5.38 9.34 15.90
N PHE A 171 -4.52 9.63 16.88
CA PHE A 171 -4.92 10.42 18.05
C PHE A 171 -5.22 11.87 17.65
N HIS A 172 -6.46 12.15 17.25
CA HIS A 172 -6.96 13.50 16.96
C HIS A 172 -6.79 14.45 18.18
N ASN A 173 -6.82 13.91 19.40
CA ASN A 173 -6.75 14.67 20.66
C ASN A 173 -5.38 15.32 20.96
N TYR A 174 -4.32 15.07 20.18
CA TYR A 174 -3.00 15.67 20.39
C TYR A 174 -2.68 16.82 19.43
N LEU A 175 -3.43 16.97 18.33
CA LEU A 175 -3.24 18.08 17.38
C LEU A 175 -3.86 19.39 17.89
N ASP A 176 -4.90 19.33 18.73
CA ASP A 176 -5.52 20.51 19.35
C ASP A 176 -4.69 21.14 20.47
N LYS A 177 -3.56 20.53 20.85
CA LYS A 177 -2.68 21.00 21.94
C LYS A 177 -1.43 21.74 21.46
N PHE A 178 -1.26 21.95 20.16
CA PHE A 178 -0.16 22.72 19.57
C PHE A 178 -0.65 23.88 18.72
#